data_AF-A0A2S9FHT4-F1
#
_entry.id   AF-A0A2S9FHT4-F1
#
_cell.length_a   1.000
_cell.length_b   1.000
_cell.length_c   1.000
_cell.angle_alpha   90.00
_cell.angle_beta   90.00
_cell.angle_gamma   90.00
#
_symmetry.space_group_name_H-M   'P 1'
#
loop_
_entity.id
_entity.type
_entity.pdbx_description
1 polymer ?
#
loop_
_entity_poly.entity_id
_entity_poly.type
_entity_poly.pdbx_seq_one_letter_code
_entity_poly.pdbx_strand_id
1 'polypeptide(L)'
;MAELFGRRIELERIARFLARAQHTGDTRLVRGEPGVGKSALLAAAAEQAHAAGMHVLRASGSEFEADVTYAGLNQLLLPLRDELSRLPPGMQDALSVALGFGPGG
;
A
#
# COMPACT_ATOMS: atom_id res chain seq x y z
N MET A 1 -13.22 -1.15 -16.88
CA MET A 1 -12.68 -0.50 -15.66
C MET A 1 -13.68 0.57 -15.25
N ALA A 2 -14.05 0.66 -13.96
CA ALA A 2 -15.19 1.46 -13.53
C ALA A 2 -14.84 2.96 -13.53
N GLU A 3 -15.42 3.70 -14.46
CA GLU A 3 -15.39 5.16 -14.46
C GLU A 3 -16.06 5.68 -13.16
N LEU A 4 -15.33 6.47 -12.37
CA LEU A 4 -15.84 7.02 -11.12
C LEU A 4 -16.61 8.33 -11.37
N PHE A 5 -17.92 8.20 -11.56
CA PHE A 5 -18.81 9.35 -11.72
C PHE A 5 -18.93 10.16 -10.43
N GLY A 6 -18.93 11.49 -10.55
CA GLY A 6 -19.13 12.42 -9.42
C GLY A 6 -17.94 12.54 -8.46
N ARG A 7 -16.79 11.91 -8.74
CA ARG A 7 -15.59 11.91 -7.86
C ARG A 7 -14.46 12.83 -8.31
N ARG A 8 -14.77 13.81 -9.15
CA ARG A 8 -13.77 14.69 -9.76
C ARG A 8 -12.89 15.41 -8.72
N ILE A 9 -13.49 15.93 -7.65
CA ILE A 9 -12.76 16.68 -6.62
C ILE A 9 -11.78 15.76 -5.87
N GLU A 10 -12.20 14.53 -5.54
CA GLU A 10 -11.37 13.55 -4.86
C GLU A 10 -10.22 13.06 -5.76
N LEU A 11 -10.49 12.81 -7.04
CA LEU A 11 -9.48 12.43 -8.03
C LEU A 11 -8.45 13.56 -8.23
N GLU A 12 -8.87 14.81 -8.29
CA GLU A 12 -7.95 15.96 -8.35
C GLU A 12 -7.08 16.08 -7.08
N ARG A 13 -7.64 15.79 -5.90
CA ARG A 13 -6.88 15.77 -4.63
C ARG A 13 -5.84 14.65 -4.60
N ILE A 14 -6.17 13.48 -5.14
CA ILE A 14 -5.25 12.36 -5.28
C ILE A 14 -4.12 12.72 -6.23
N ALA A 15 -4.42 13.28 -7.40
CA ALA A 15 -3.39 13.69 -8.37
C ALA A 15 -2.38 14.67 -7.74
N ARG A 16 -2.87 15.68 -7.00
CA ARG A 16 -1.99 16.62 -6.28
C ARG A 16 -1.17 15.95 -5.18
N PHE A 17 -1.76 14.98 -4.47
CA PHE A 17 -1.04 14.21 -3.46
C PHE A 17 0.10 13.42 -4.09
N LEU A 18 -0.15 12.68 -5.17
CA LEU A 18 0.85 11.87 -5.87
C LEU A 18 1.99 12.74 -6.42
N ALA A 19 1.67 13.90 -7.00
CA ALA A 19 2.68 14.85 -7.48
C ALA A 19 3.61 15.35 -6.36
N ARG A 20 3.09 15.58 -5.14
CA ARG A 20 3.91 15.97 -3.98
C ARG A 20 4.71 14.80 -3.42
N ALA A 21 4.11 13.61 -3.36
CA ALA A 21 4.71 12.40 -2.82
C ALA A 21 6.02 11.99 -3.54
N GLN A 22 6.16 12.34 -4.82
CA GLN A 22 7.38 12.07 -5.60
C GLN A 22 8.60 12.89 -5.14
N HIS A 23 8.37 14.04 -4.51
CA HIS A 23 9.45 14.95 -4.09
C HIS A 23 9.63 14.98 -2.57
N THR A 24 8.53 14.80 -1.84
CA THR A 24 8.49 14.84 -0.38
C THR A 24 7.61 13.71 0.12
N GLY A 25 8.03 12.96 1.14
CA GLY A 25 7.14 11.98 1.78
C GLY A 25 5.85 12.64 2.27
N ASP A 26 4.69 12.03 2.00
CA ASP A 26 3.39 12.58 2.36
C ASP A 26 2.41 11.44 2.70
N THR A 27 1.45 11.72 3.59
CA THR A 27 0.46 10.73 4.06
C THR A 27 -0.95 11.31 4.00
N ARG A 28 -1.92 10.51 3.53
CA ARG A 28 -3.34 10.89 3.46
C ARG A 28 -4.24 9.78 3.96
N LEU A 29 -5.37 10.18 4.53
CA LEU A 29 -6.40 9.27 5.05
C LEU A 29 -7.74 9.53 4.35
N VAL A 30 -8.32 8.48 3.79
CA VAL A 30 -9.66 8.51 3.21
C VAL A 30 -10.65 8.01 4.25
N ARG A 31 -11.58 8.87 4.68
CA ARG A 31 -12.67 8.52 5.60
C ARG A 31 -14.02 8.71 4.93
N GLY A 32 -15.00 7.96 5.41
CA GLY A 32 -16.38 8.03 4.94
C GLY A 32 -17.14 6.77 5.31
N GLU A 33 -18.44 6.81 5.10
CA GLU A 33 -19.36 5.74 5.49
C GLU A 33 -19.07 4.39 4.80
N PRO A 34 -19.51 3.27 5.40
CA PRO A 34 -19.54 1.99 4.70
C PRO A 34 -20.24 2.11 3.33
N GLY A 35 -19.70 1.47 2.30
CA GLY A 35 -20.29 1.50 0.95
C GLY A 35 -20.08 2.79 0.14
N VAL A 36 -19.52 3.87 0.71
CA VAL A 36 -19.34 5.16 -0.02
C VAL A 36 -18.32 5.10 -1.18
N GLY A 37 -17.62 3.98 -1.36
CA GLY A 37 -16.65 3.79 -2.44
C GLY A 37 -15.20 4.13 -2.11
N LYS A 38 -14.80 4.12 -0.82
CA LYS A 38 -13.41 4.36 -0.39
C LYS A 38 -12.41 3.44 -1.10
N SER A 39 -12.71 2.15 -1.20
CA SER A 39 -11.85 1.18 -1.88
C SER A 39 -11.73 1.45 -3.38
N ALA A 40 -12.81 1.90 -4.02
CA ALA A 40 -12.78 2.31 -5.42
C ALA A 40 -11.92 3.57 -5.62
N LEU A 41 -11.99 4.52 -4.69
CA LEU A 41 -11.15 5.71 -4.72
C LEU A 41 -9.65 5.39 -4.52
N LEU A 42 -9.33 4.46 -3.60
CA LEU A 42 -7.96 3.96 -3.42
C LEU A 42 -7.47 3.18 -4.65
N ALA A 43 -8.35 2.45 -5.33
CA ALA A 43 -8.01 1.77 -6.59
C ALA A 43 -7.64 2.78 -7.69
N ALA A 44 -8.43 3.85 -7.85
CA ALA A 44 -8.11 4.93 -8.78
C ALA A 44 -6.80 5.65 -8.43
N ALA A 45 -6.50 5.84 -7.13
CA ALA A 45 -5.23 6.42 -6.70
C ALA A 45 -4.03 5.57 -7.11
N ALA A 46 -4.13 4.26 -6.93
CA ALA A 46 -3.08 3.33 -7.36
C ALA A 46 -2.90 3.30 -8.89
N GLU A 47 -3.99 3.35 -9.65
CA GLU A 47 -3.91 3.45 -11.12
C GLU A 47 -3.19 4.73 -11.56
N GLN A 48 -3.54 5.88 -10.97
CA GLN A 48 -2.84 7.14 -11.24
C GLN A 48 -1.37 7.10 -10.82
N ALA A 49 -1.06 6.47 -9.69
CA ALA A 49 0.32 6.31 -9.22
C ALA A 49 1.14 5.44 -10.18
N HIS A 50 0.58 4.32 -10.64
CA HIS A 50 1.21 3.48 -11.66
C HIS A 50 1.44 4.25 -12.98
N ALA A 51 0.46 5.01 -13.45
CA ALA A 51 0.59 5.85 -14.64
C ALA A 51 1.68 6.93 -14.48
N ALA A 52 1.95 7.35 -13.25
CA ALA A 52 3.03 8.27 -12.90
C ALA A 52 4.39 7.58 -12.65
N GLY A 53 4.51 6.28 -12.91
CA GLY A 53 5.75 5.51 -12.73
C GLY A 53 6.08 5.14 -11.29
N MET A 54 5.14 5.26 -10.35
CA MET A 54 5.35 4.89 -8.96
C MET A 54 5.09 3.39 -8.75
N HIS A 55 5.90 2.76 -7.89
CA HIS A 55 5.59 1.43 -7.37
C HIS A 55 4.48 1.52 -6.33
N VAL A 56 3.42 0.74 -6.50
CA VAL A 56 2.29 0.71 -5.57
C VAL A 56 2.31 -0.62 -4.82
N LEU A 57 2.43 -0.53 -3.50
CA LEU A 57 2.23 -1.65 -2.58
C LEU A 57 0.85 -1.51 -1.93
N ARG A 58 0.15 -2.63 -1.78
CA ARG A 58 -1.21 -2.65 -1.20
C ARG A 58 -1.26 -3.63 -0.04
N ALA A 59 -1.99 -3.23 0.98
CA ALA A 59 -2.43 -4.11 2.05
C ALA A 59 -3.88 -3.79 2.40
N SER A 60 -4.58 -4.79 2.89
CA SER A 60 -5.91 -4.68 3.49
C SER A 60 -5.82 -5.22 4.91
N GLY A 61 -6.26 -4.43 5.88
CA GLY A 61 -6.52 -4.94 7.21
C GLY A 61 -7.87 -5.65 7.23
N SER A 62 -7.90 -6.84 7.82
CA SER A 62 -9.13 -7.58 8.13
C SER A 62 -9.24 -7.78 9.64
N GLU A 63 -10.44 -7.76 10.20
CA GLU A 63 -10.65 -8.08 11.63
C GLU A 63 -10.15 -9.50 11.95
N PHE A 64 -10.25 -10.43 11.00
CA PHE A 64 -9.75 -11.80 11.12
C PHE A 64 -8.22 -11.89 11.14
N GLU A 65 -7.51 -10.82 10.81
CA GLU A 65 -6.03 -10.77 10.80
C GLU A 65 -5.47 -10.04 12.03
N ALA A 66 -6.33 -9.63 12.98
CA ALA A 66 -5.89 -8.91 14.19
C ALA A 66 -4.88 -9.71 15.03
N ASP A 67 -5.00 -11.04 15.03
CA ASP A 67 -4.11 -11.95 15.77
C ASP A 67 -2.88 -12.38 14.95
N VAL A 68 -2.77 -11.96 13.69
CA VAL A 68 -1.64 -12.29 12.82
C VAL A 68 -0.63 -11.15 12.85
N THR A 69 0.41 -11.32 13.68
CA THR A 69 1.51 -10.35 13.78
C THR A 69 2.10 -10.07 12.39
N TYR A 70 2.26 -8.79 12.07
CA TYR A 70 2.84 -8.32 10.80
C TYR A 70 2.06 -8.71 9.53
N ALA A 71 0.76 -9.06 9.60
CA ALA A 71 -0.02 -9.40 8.40
C ALA A 71 0.03 -8.32 7.29
N GLY A 72 -0.16 -7.06 7.66
CA GLY A 72 -0.08 -5.95 6.70
C GLY A 72 1.32 -5.77 6.12
N LEU A 73 2.38 -5.96 6.92
CA LEU A 73 3.76 -5.88 6.45
C LEU A 73 4.08 -7.03 5.50
N ASN A 74 3.56 -8.23 5.79
CA ASN A 74 3.62 -9.38 4.89
C ASN A 74 3.00 -9.07 3.53
N GLN A 75 1.78 -8.53 3.51
CA GLN A 75 1.10 -8.15 2.27
C GLN A 75 1.90 -7.10 1.47
N LEU A 76 2.57 -6.16 2.15
CA LEU A 76 3.36 -5.12 1.49
C LEU A 76 4.71 -5.60 0.96
N LEU A 77 5.40 -6.51 1.67
CA LEU A 77 6.77 -6.91 1.34
C LEU A 77 6.85 -8.19 0.50
N LEU A 78 5.81 -9.04 0.51
CA LEU A 78 5.79 -10.24 -0.33
C LEU A 78 6.02 -9.94 -1.83
N PRO A 79 5.46 -8.86 -2.42
CA PRO A 79 5.77 -8.47 -3.80
C PRO A 79 7.24 -8.07 -4.03
N LEU A 80 7.97 -7.75 -2.97
CA LEU A 80 9.37 -7.31 -3.01
C LEU A 80 10.33 -8.37 -2.48
N ARG A 81 9.89 -9.62 -2.31
CA ARG A 81 10.67 -10.70 -1.69
C ARG A 81 12.07 -10.85 -2.31
N ASP A 82 12.16 -10.82 -3.64
CA ASP A 82 13.44 -11.02 -4.33
C ASP A 82 14.38 -9.82 -4.13
N GLU A 83 13.84 -8.63 -3.88
CA GLU A 83 14.60 -7.41 -3.59
C GLU A 83 15.16 -7.41 -2.17
N LEU A 84 14.57 -8.16 -1.24
CA LEU A 84 15.07 -8.25 0.14
C LEU A 84 16.50 -8.79 0.21
N SER A 85 16.91 -9.60 -0.78
CA SER A 85 18.28 -10.11 -0.91
C SER A 85 19.34 -9.03 -1.13
N ARG A 86 18.93 -7.81 -1.50
CA ARG A 86 19.81 -6.66 -1.73
C ARG A 86 20.07 -5.85 -0.46
N LEU A 87 19.36 -6.15 0.62
CA LEU A 87 19.50 -5.45 1.88
C LEU A 87 20.73 -5.95 2.65
N PRO A 88 21.30 -5.13 3.54
CA PRO A 88 22.31 -5.61 4.48
C PRO A 88 21.81 -6.83 5.27
N PRO A 89 22.66 -7.83 5.54
CA PRO A 89 22.23 -9.12 6.11
C PRO A 89 21.33 -9.01 7.34
N GLY A 90 21.67 -8.13 8.30
CA GLY A 90 20.85 -7.96 9.51
C GLY A 90 19.43 -7.44 9.25
N MET A 91 19.22 -6.64 8.19
CA MET A 91 17.89 -6.17 7.81
C MET A 91 17.13 -7.21 6.99
N GLN A 92 17.84 -7.97 6.15
CA GLN A 92 17.28 -9.13 5.45
C GLN A 92 16.77 -10.16 6.45
N ASP A 93 17.54 -10.48 7.50
CA ASP A 93 17.17 -11.44 8.54
C ASP A 93 15.94 -10.98 9.32
N ALA A 94 15.94 -9.72 9.78
CA ALA A 94 14.82 -9.13 10.52
C ALA A 94 13.51 -9.16 9.72
N LEU A 95 13.57 -8.80 8.43
CA LEU A 95 12.41 -8.88 7.55
C LEU A 95 12.03 -10.33 7.25
N SER A 96 12.98 -11.24 7.05
CA SER A 96 12.68 -12.66 6.82
C SER A 96 11.96 -13.30 8.00
N VAL A 97 12.30 -12.94 9.25
CA VAL A 97 11.58 -13.38 10.45
C VAL A 97 10.17 -12.76 10.50
N ALA A 98 10.05 -11.45 10.29
CA ALA A 98 8.74 -10.77 10.28
C ALA A 98 7.80 -11.30 9.18
N LEU A 99 8.38 -11.84 8.10
CA LEU A 99 7.66 -12.43 6.97
C LEU A 99 7.44 -13.95 7.10
N GLY A 100 7.87 -14.58 8.19
CA GLY A 100 7.72 -16.02 8.41
C GLY A 100 8.60 -16.90 7.51
N PHE A 101 9.65 -16.35 6.91
CA PHE A 101 10.62 -17.07 6.08
C PHE A 101 11.87 -17.54 6.85
N GLY A 102 12.14 -16.94 8.02
CA GLY A 102 13.24 -17.36 8.90
C GLY A 102 12.90 -18.60 9.74
N PRO A 103 13.91 -19.33 10.26
CA PRO A 103 13.67 -20.39 11.24
C PRO A 103 12.89 -19.81 12.42
N GLY A 104 11.84 -20.54 12.83
CA GLY A 104 10.70 -20.03 13.61
C GLY A 104 11.07 -19.16 14.81
N GLY A 105 10.31 -18.07 14.96
CA GLY A 105 10.17 -17.39 16.25
C GLY A 105 9.44 -18.25 17.27
#